data_AF-A0A8H5FC97-F1
#
_entry.id   AF-A0A8H5FC97-F1
#
_cell.length_a   1.000
_cell.length_b   1.000
_cell.length_c   1.000
_cell.angle_alpha   90.00
_cell.angle_beta   90.00
_cell.angle_gamma   90.00
#
_symmetry.space_group_name_H-M   'P 1'
#
loop_
_entity.id
_entity.type
_entity.pdbx_description
1 polymer ?
#
loop_
_entity_poly.entity_id
_entity_poly.type
_entity_poly.pdbx_seq_one_letter_code
_entity_poly.pdbx_strand_id
1 'polypeptide(L)'
;MFPPLPTTDTPASTEVLRPERRSSYPASVHFAFVSGILLPLAVIPYLLSRRQTTRLRDHLKHTDRMLRMLQQELKFTTIELNQVKAQQTKGLSEMKRVHGLVEELDQRSGKLQADGVQGQKALLEYVVKLERELEASRASHTDSIREIGRSLGTVAGFMHELELGLGLGSRGRDGRGIERLRAAAARLEQGDSKADKKS
;
A
#
# COMPACT_ATOMS: atom_id res chain seq x y z
N MET A 1 -13.85 -89.29 52.39
CA MET A 1 -15.11 -89.95 52.00
C MET A 1 -14.82 -90.69 50.71
N PHE A 2 -14.45 -91.97 50.83
CA PHE A 2 -14.08 -92.89 49.75
C PHE A 2 -15.09 -94.04 49.76
N PRO A 3 -15.53 -94.49 48.59
CA PRO A 3 -15.94 -95.90 48.42
C PRO A 3 -15.45 -96.47 47.05
N PRO A 4 -15.64 -97.76 46.73
CA PRO A 4 -14.55 -98.74 46.80
C PRO A 4 -14.26 -99.45 45.47
N LEU A 5 -13.12 -100.14 45.45
CA LEU A 5 -12.75 -101.18 44.48
C LEU A 5 -13.72 -102.38 44.55
N PRO A 6 -14.04 -102.99 43.40
CA PRO A 6 -14.35 -104.40 43.30
C PRO A 6 -13.28 -105.15 42.47
N THR A 7 -12.55 -106.01 43.16
CA THR A 7 -11.97 -107.25 42.66
C THR A 7 -13.10 -108.19 42.22
N THR A 8 -12.98 -108.87 41.09
CA THR A 8 -13.20 -110.33 40.97
C THR A 8 -13.02 -110.81 39.52
N ASP A 9 -12.08 -111.74 39.42
CA ASP A 9 -12.23 -113.04 38.77
C ASP A 9 -12.23 -113.11 37.24
N THR A 10 -11.00 -113.24 36.79
CA THR A 10 -10.55 -113.99 35.62
C THR A 10 -10.92 -115.48 35.74
N PRO A 11 -11.75 -116.04 34.84
CA PRO A 11 -11.63 -117.42 34.43
C PRO A 11 -10.73 -117.50 33.20
N ALA A 12 -9.69 -118.31 33.35
CA ALA A 12 -8.82 -118.76 32.28
C ALA A 12 -9.64 -119.56 31.26
N SER A 13 -9.80 -118.99 30.08
CA SER A 13 -10.09 -119.74 28.86
C SER A 13 -8.96 -119.46 27.90
N THR A 14 -7.99 -120.36 27.99
CA THR A 14 -6.88 -120.59 27.06
C THR A 14 -7.45 -121.02 25.72
N GLU A 15 -8.16 -120.12 25.04
CA GLU A 15 -8.56 -120.35 23.66
C GLU A 15 -7.39 -119.94 22.78
N VAL A 16 -6.56 -120.95 22.51
CA VAL A 16 -5.54 -120.99 21.47
C VAL A 16 -6.26 -120.88 20.12
N LEU A 17 -6.82 -119.70 19.85
CA LEU A 17 -7.17 -119.27 18.52
C LEU A 17 -5.85 -118.99 17.83
N ARG A 18 -5.45 -120.02 17.06
CA ARG A 18 -4.52 -119.98 15.94
C ARG A 18 -4.21 -118.55 15.52
N PRO A 19 -2.94 -118.16 15.38
CA PRO A 19 -2.62 -116.93 14.68
C PRO A 19 -3.15 -117.11 13.25
N GLU A 20 -4.36 -116.60 13.00
CA GLU A 20 -4.71 -116.17 11.66
C GLU A 20 -3.53 -115.32 11.25
N ARG A 21 -2.86 -115.79 10.20
CA ARG A 21 -1.90 -114.99 9.45
C ARG A 21 -2.69 -113.80 8.92
N ARG A 22 -2.95 -112.83 9.80
CA ARG A 22 -3.30 -111.46 9.45
C ARG A 22 -2.13 -111.08 8.58
N SER A 23 -2.37 -111.10 7.27
CA SER A 23 -1.43 -110.60 6.28
C SER A 23 -0.92 -109.31 6.86
N SER A 24 0.35 -109.34 7.28
CA SER A 24 1.03 -108.16 7.80
C SER A 24 1.21 -107.30 6.56
N TYR A 25 0.13 -106.59 6.21
CA TYR A 25 0.14 -105.57 5.20
C TYR A 25 1.24 -104.63 5.67
N PRO A 26 2.31 -104.47 4.89
CA PRO A 26 3.50 -103.79 5.37
C PRO A 26 3.06 -102.39 5.82
N ALA A 27 3.37 -102.03 7.07
CA ALA A 27 2.89 -100.79 7.68
C ALA A 27 3.20 -99.55 6.80
N SER A 28 4.25 -99.65 5.99
CA SER A 28 4.62 -98.68 4.96
C SER A 28 3.49 -98.38 3.96
N VAL A 29 2.66 -99.34 3.57
CA VAL A 29 1.54 -99.13 2.63
C VAL A 29 0.43 -98.31 3.28
N HIS A 30 0.13 -98.54 4.56
CA HIS A 30 -0.82 -97.72 5.30
C HIS A 30 -0.28 -96.30 5.54
N PHE A 31 1.01 -96.15 5.86
CA PHE A 31 1.65 -94.83 5.96
C PHE A 31 1.65 -94.08 4.62
N ALA A 32 1.91 -94.76 3.51
CA ALA A 32 1.88 -94.16 2.17
C ALA A 32 0.46 -93.69 1.80
N PHE A 33 -0.57 -94.49 2.09
CA PHE A 33 -1.95 -94.12 1.80
C PHE A 33 -2.44 -92.97 2.69
N VAL A 34 -2.18 -93.04 3.99
CA VAL A 34 -2.56 -91.99 4.95
C VAL A 34 -1.83 -90.68 4.63
N SER A 35 -0.53 -90.71 4.37
CA SER A 35 0.24 -89.52 3.97
C SER A 35 -0.22 -88.96 2.62
N GLY A 36 -0.58 -89.82 1.66
CA GLY A 36 -1.15 -89.39 0.38
C GLY A 36 -2.46 -88.59 0.50
N ILE A 37 -3.26 -88.84 1.54
CA ILE A 37 -4.52 -88.10 1.79
C ILE A 37 -4.27 -86.89 2.71
N LEU A 38 -3.47 -87.06 3.76
CA LEU A 38 -3.20 -85.97 4.71
C LEU A 38 -2.38 -84.84 4.09
N LEU A 39 -1.44 -85.16 3.20
CA LEU A 39 -0.58 -84.17 2.56
C LEU A 39 -1.37 -83.14 1.75
N PRO A 40 -2.25 -83.48 0.79
CA PRO A 40 -3.05 -82.47 0.10
C PRO A 40 -4.01 -81.74 1.05
N LEU A 41 -4.57 -82.42 2.05
CA LEU A 41 -5.44 -81.80 3.05
C LEU A 41 -4.71 -80.70 3.86
N ALA A 42 -3.43 -80.88 4.15
CA ALA A 42 -2.61 -79.88 4.84
C ALA A 42 -1.99 -78.84 3.88
N VAL A 43 -1.57 -79.24 2.68
CA VAL A 43 -0.85 -78.37 1.74
C VAL A 43 -1.77 -77.37 1.05
N ILE A 44 -2.99 -77.76 0.67
CA ILE A 44 -3.93 -76.85 -0.01
C ILE A 44 -4.27 -75.61 0.85
N PRO A 45 -4.73 -75.72 2.11
CA PRO A 45 -5.03 -74.55 2.92
C PRO A 45 -3.78 -73.72 3.23
N TYR A 46 -2.62 -74.34 3.37
CA TYR A 46 -1.34 -73.64 3.52
C TYR A 46 -0.99 -72.81 2.28
N LEU A 47 -1.16 -73.35 1.08
CA LEU A 47 -0.93 -72.60 -0.16
C LEU A 47 -1.95 -71.47 -0.35
N LEU A 48 -3.22 -71.68 0.03
CA LEU A 48 -4.25 -70.65 -0.03
C LEU A 48 -3.93 -69.48 0.92
N SER A 49 -3.54 -69.77 2.17
CA SER A 49 -3.15 -68.74 3.13
C SER A 49 -1.87 -68.01 2.69
N ARG A 50 -0.92 -68.73 2.09
CA ARG A 50 0.28 -68.12 1.49
C ARG A 50 -0.06 -67.15 0.37
N ARG A 51 -1.02 -67.49 -0.50
CA ARG A 51 -1.50 -66.57 -1.57
C ARG A 51 -2.24 -65.35 -1.00
N GLN A 52 -3.01 -65.52 0.07
CA GLN A 52 -3.71 -64.40 0.71
C GLN A 52 -2.72 -63.44 1.39
N THR A 53 -1.76 -63.98 2.14
CA THR A 53 -0.73 -63.16 2.81
C THR A 53 0.14 -62.40 1.82
N THR A 54 0.46 -62.96 0.64
CA THR A 54 1.16 -62.21 -0.41
C THR A 54 0.33 -61.05 -0.94
N ARG A 55 -0.97 -61.28 -1.24
CA ARG A 55 -1.87 -60.20 -1.69
C ARG A 55 -2.03 -59.10 -0.66
N LEU A 56 -2.24 -59.45 0.60
CA LEU A 56 -2.29 -58.49 1.71
C LEU A 56 -0.99 -57.70 1.84
N ARG A 57 0.17 -58.37 1.71
CA ARG A 57 1.48 -57.70 1.76
C ARG A 57 1.67 -56.74 0.59
N ASP A 58 1.20 -57.09 -0.60
CA ASP A 58 1.27 -56.23 -1.77
C ASP A 58 0.33 -55.02 -1.63
N HIS A 59 -0.88 -55.21 -1.08
CA HIS A 59 -1.77 -54.11 -0.73
C HIS A 59 -1.17 -53.19 0.34
N LEU A 60 -0.56 -53.73 1.40
CA LEU A 60 0.13 -52.93 2.41
C LEU A 60 1.29 -52.13 1.83
N LYS A 61 2.07 -52.73 0.93
CA LYS A 61 3.14 -52.00 0.21
C LYS A 61 2.57 -50.90 -0.69
N HIS A 62 1.43 -51.16 -1.32
CA HIS A 62 0.78 -50.17 -2.18
C HIS A 62 0.22 -49.00 -1.38
N THR A 63 -0.48 -49.26 -0.27
CA THR A 63 -0.99 -48.21 0.62
C THR A 63 0.12 -47.43 1.30
N ASP A 64 1.21 -48.08 1.72
CA ASP A 64 2.40 -47.38 2.26
C ASP A 64 3.03 -46.44 1.23
N ARG A 65 3.12 -46.87 -0.04
CA ARG A 65 3.59 -45.98 -1.13
C ARG A 65 2.66 -44.78 -1.32
N MET A 66 1.35 -44.99 -1.37
CA MET A 66 0.38 -43.88 -1.50
C MET A 66 0.45 -42.92 -0.31
N LEU A 67 0.57 -43.45 0.92
CA LEU A 67 0.69 -42.64 2.12
C LEU A 67 1.97 -41.78 2.10
N ARG A 68 3.10 -42.33 1.64
CA ARG A 68 4.33 -41.56 1.47
C ARG A 68 4.19 -40.47 0.40
N MET A 69 3.53 -40.74 -0.72
CA MET A 69 3.27 -39.74 -1.77
C MET A 69 2.37 -38.61 -1.23
N LEU A 70 1.26 -38.93 -0.57
CA LEU A 70 0.39 -37.94 0.05
C LEU A 70 1.12 -37.11 1.12
N GLN A 71 1.98 -37.74 1.93
CA GLN A 71 2.82 -37.01 2.89
C GLN A 71 3.77 -36.03 2.20
N GLN A 72 4.33 -36.40 1.04
CA GLN A 72 5.18 -35.51 0.25
C GLN A 72 4.37 -34.36 -0.36
N GLU A 73 3.19 -34.63 -0.90
CA GLU A 73 2.29 -33.60 -1.44
C GLU A 73 1.83 -32.62 -0.34
N LEU A 74 1.49 -33.11 0.85
CA LEU A 74 1.17 -32.25 2.00
C LEU A 74 2.35 -31.38 2.42
N LYS A 75 3.57 -31.93 2.43
CA LYS A 75 4.78 -31.13 2.70
C LYS A 75 5.00 -30.07 1.63
N PHE A 76 4.77 -30.40 0.37
CA PHE A 76 4.92 -29.46 -0.73
C PHE A 76 3.90 -28.32 -0.65
N THR A 77 2.62 -28.65 -0.51
CA THR A 77 1.52 -27.68 -0.39
C THR A 77 1.66 -26.79 0.84
N THR A 78 2.17 -27.31 1.96
CA THR A 78 2.45 -26.48 3.16
C THR A 78 3.60 -25.50 2.92
N ILE A 79 4.64 -25.88 2.18
CA ILE A 79 5.72 -24.96 1.78
C ILE A 79 5.18 -23.86 0.86
N GLU A 80 4.38 -24.22 -0.15
CA GLU A 80 3.76 -23.25 -1.06
C GLU A 80 2.85 -22.27 -0.32
N LEU A 81 2.01 -22.77 0.60
CA LEU A 81 1.12 -21.94 1.40
C LEU A 81 1.91 -20.97 2.30
N ASN A 82 3.02 -21.43 2.88
CA ASN A 82 3.91 -20.56 3.66
C ASN A 82 4.57 -19.49 2.78
N GLN A 83 4.95 -19.84 1.55
CA GLN A 83 5.50 -18.88 0.59
C GLN A 83 4.48 -17.81 0.18
N VAL A 84 3.23 -18.21 -0.10
CA VAL A 84 2.14 -17.29 -0.42
C VAL A 84 1.85 -16.38 0.76
N LYS A 85 1.80 -16.91 1.99
CA LYS A 85 1.66 -16.08 3.20
C LYS A 85 2.81 -15.09 3.35
N ALA A 86 4.05 -15.51 3.13
CA ALA A 86 5.20 -14.60 3.18
C ALA A 86 5.08 -13.48 2.14
N GLN A 87 4.67 -13.80 0.91
CA GLN A 87 4.40 -12.81 -0.13
C GLN A 87 3.27 -11.85 0.27
N GLN A 88 2.18 -12.37 0.84
CA GLN A 88 1.06 -11.55 1.32
C GLN A 88 1.50 -10.58 2.42
N THR A 89 2.30 -11.02 3.39
CA THR A 89 2.83 -10.14 4.45
C THR A 89 3.75 -9.05 3.89
N LYS A 90 4.58 -9.39 2.89
CA LYS A 90 5.41 -8.40 2.17
C LYS A 90 4.54 -7.38 1.44
N GLY A 91 3.55 -7.82 0.66
CA GLY A 91 2.62 -6.94 -0.04
C GLY A 91 1.86 -6.02 0.90
N LEU A 92 1.39 -6.51 2.06
CA LEU A 92 0.76 -5.68 3.08
C LEU A 92 1.70 -4.62 3.67
N SER A 93 2.98 -4.96 3.87
CA SER A 93 3.98 -4.00 4.36
C SER A 93 4.30 -2.91 3.32
N GLU A 94 4.36 -3.28 2.03
CA GLU A 94 4.54 -2.34 0.92
C GLU A 94 3.31 -1.42 0.79
N MET A 95 2.11 -1.98 0.88
CA MET A 95 0.86 -1.20 0.84
C MET A 95 0.78 -0.19 1.99
N LYS A 96 1.18 -0.58 3.21
CA LYS A 96 1.29 0.35 4.34
C LYS A 96 2.31 1.47 4.09
N ARG A 97 3.44 1.15 3.47
CA ARG A 97 4.47 2.14 3.10
C ARG A 97 3.93 3.12 2.07
N VAL A 98 3.26 2.63 1.03
CA VAL A 98 2.62 3.47 0.01
C VAL A 98 1.56 4.35 0.65
N HIS A 99 0.73 3.81 1.54
CA HIS A 99 -0.29 4.60 2.24
C HIS A 99 0.32 5.74 3.06
N GLY A 100 1.41 5.47 3.79
CA GLY A 100 2.13 6.51 4.54
C GLY A 100 2.71 7.61 3.63
N LEU A 101 3.23 7.25 2.45
CA LEU A 101 3.72 8.24 1.48
C LEU A 101 2.59 9.09 0.88
N VAL A 102 1.43 8.49 0.64
CA VAL A 102 0.25 9.23 0.15
C VAL A 102 -0.24 10.21 1.21
N GLU A 103 -0.29 9.79 2.49
CA GLU A 103 -0.66 10.67 3.60
C GLU A 103 0.33 11.83 3.77
N GLU A 104 1.64 11.56 3.68
CA GLU A 104 2.67 12.60 3.71
C GLU A 104 2.52 13.60 2.55
N LEU A 105 2.23 13.11 1.34
CA LEU A 105 2.01 13.95 0.17
C LEU A 105 0.77 14.84 0.35
N ASP A 106 -0.31 14.29 0.91
CA ASP A 106 -1.55 15.02 1.17
C ASP A 106 -1.31 16.14 2.21
N GLN A 107 -0.60 15.83 3.29
CA GLN A 107 -0.20 16.84 4.28
C GLN A 107 0.69 17.93 3.67
N ARG A 108 1.62 17.56 2.78
CA ARG A 108 2.49 18.52 2.09
C ARG A 108 1.73 19.38 1.10
N SER A 109 0.78 18.79 0.37
CA SER A 109 -0.12 19.50 -0.54
C SER A 109 -0.96 20.54 0.22
N GLY A 110 -1.54 20.13 1.36
CA GLY A 110 -2.30 21.05 2.23
C GLY A 110 -1.47 22.22 2.74
N LYS A 111 -0.20 21.98 3.14
CA LYS A 111 0.73 23.06 3.54
C LYS A 111 1.04 24.01 2.39
N LEU A 112 1.36 23.49 1.20
CA LEU A 112 1.64 24.32 0.02
C LEU A 112 0.43 25.16 -0.39
N GLN A 113 -0.78 24.62 -0.25
CA GLN A 113 -2.00 25.37 -0.52
C GLN A 113 -2.22 26.50 0.49
N ALA A 114 -2.01 26.23 1.78
CA ALA A 114 -2.09 27.24 2.83
C ALA A 114 -1.04 28.36 2.63
N ASP A 115 0.20 27.97 2.35
CA ASP A 115 1.29 28.91 2.05
C ASP A 115 0.99 29.72 0.78
N GLY A 116 0.39 29.10 -0.24
CA GLY A 116 -0.05 29.77 -1.46
C GLY A 116 -1.10 30.85 -1.19
N VAL A 117 -2.11 30.55 -0.37
CA VAL A 117 -3.15 31.52 0.02
C VAL A 117 -2.54 32.66 0.84
N GLN A 118 -1.64 32.35 1.78
CA GLN A 118 -0.95 33.36 2.58
C GLN A 118 -0.05 34.25 1.73
N GLY A 119 0.67 33.67 0.77
CA GLY A 119 1.50 34.40 -0.19
C GLY A 119 0.68 35.34 -1.08
N GLN A 120 -0.47 34.90 -1.58
CA GLN A 120 -1.39 35.75 -2.35
C GLN A 120 -1.90 36.93 -1.51
N LYS A 121 -2.26 36.68 -0.24
CA LYS A 121 -2.71 37.75 0.66
C LYS A 121 -1.59 38.78 0.90
N ALA A 122 -0.37 38.33 1.16
CA ALA A 122 0.77 39.22 1.35
C ALA A 122 1.07 40.05 0.08
N LEU A 123 0.91 39.45 -1.10
CA LEU A 123 1.06 40.15 -2.39
C LEU A 123 0.00 41.24 -2.54
N LEU A 124 -1.28 40.94 -2.26
CA LEU A 124 -2.36 41.93 -2.31
C LEU A 124 -2.13 43.08 -1.33
N GLU A 125 -1.72 42.78 -0.09
CA GLU A 125 -1.38 43.80 0.90
C GLU A 125 -0.21 44.70 0.42
N TYR A 126 0.79 44.10 -0.22
CA TYR A 126 1.91 44.84 -0.82
C TYR A 126 1.45 45.74 -1.97
N VAL A 127 0.59 45.25 -2.86
CA VAL A 127 0.05 46.04 -3.98
C VAL A 127 -0.75 47.23 -3.46
N VAL A 128 -1.66 47.00 -2.50
CA VAL A 128 -2.45 48.08 -1.88
C VAL A 128 -1.55 49.11 -1.20
N LYS A 129 -0.46 48.67 -0.56
CA LYS A 129 0.52 49.57 0.04
C LYS A 129 1.23 50.41 -1.02
N LEU A 130 1.64 49.79 -2.12
CA LEU A 130 2.33 50.45 -3.22
C LEU A 130 1.43 51.50 -3.90
N GLU A 131 0.15 51.19 -4.10
CA GLU A 131 -0.83 52.12 -4.64
C GLU A 131 -1.00 53.34 -3.74
N ARG A 132 -1.11 53.15 -2.42
CA ARG A 132 -1.17 54.26 -1.45
C ARG A 132 0.08 55.13 -1.46
N GLU A 133 1.26 54.53 -1.55
CA GLU A 133 2.53 55.27 -1.65
C GLU A 133 2.61 56.07 -2.95
N LEU A 134 2.14 55.49 -4.06
CA LEU A 134 2.07 56.16 -5.35
C LEU A 134 1.08 57.33 -5.35
N GLU A 135 -0.10 57.15 -4.75
CA GLU A 135 -1.08 58.23 -4.56
C GLU A 135 -0.53 59.36 -3.67
N ALA A 136 0.11 59.01 -2.54
CA ALA A 136 0.73 59.99 -1.65
C ALA A 136 1.87 60.75 -2.35
N SER A 137 2.69 60.05 -3.14
CA SER A 137 3.75 60.67 -3.95
C SER A 137 3.17 61.61 -5.00
N ARG A 138 2.11 61.21 -5.71
CA ARG A 138 1.41 62.08 -6.67
C ARG A 138 0.84 63.32 -6.01
N ALA A 139 0.16 63.17 -4.87
CA ALA A 139 -0.38 64.29 -4.11
C ALA A 139 0.73 65.28 -3.71
N SER A 140 1.84 64.78 -3.17
CA SER A 140 3.00 65.60 -2.82
C SER A 140 3.60 66.33 -4.02
N HIS A 141 3.75 65.66 -5.17
CA HIS A 141 4.23 66.32 -6.40
C HIS A 141 3.28 67.41 -6.88
N THR A 142 1.96 67.17 -6.84
CA THR A 142 0.98 68.19 -7.23
C THR A 142 1.00 69.40 -6.29
N ASP A 143 1.23 69.19 -5.00
CA ASP A 143 1.35 70.27 -4.02
C ASP A 143 2.62 71.11 -4.26
N SER A 144 3.77 70.47 -4.51
CA SER A 144 5.00 71.19 -4.87
C SER A 144 4.86 71.99 -6.18
N ILE A 145 4.19 71.45 -7.19
CA ILE A 145 3.93 72.17 -8.45
C ILE A 145 3.04 73.40 -8.19
N ARG A 146 2.01 73.28 -7.35
CA ARG A 146 1.14 74.39 -6.96
C ARG A 146 1.91 75.46 -6.19
N GLU A 147 2.81 75.07 -5.29
CA GLU A 147 3.66 76.00 -4.54
C GLU A 147 4.57 76.80 -5.48
N ILE A 148 5.21 76.15 -6.46
CA ILE A 148 5.99 76.81 -7.51
C ILE A 148 5.10 77.77 -8.30
N GLY A 149 3.89 77.34 -8.69
CA GLY A 149 2.91 78.19 -9.37
C GLY A 149 2.58 79.46 -8.58
N ARG A 150 2.30 79.34 -7.28
CA ARG A 150 2.05 80.49 -6.40
C ARG A 150 3.25 81.42 -6.30
N SER A 151 4.45 80.87 -6.05
CA SER A 151 5.68 81.66 -5.98
C SER A 151 5.94 82.44 -7.27
N LEU A 152 5.73 81.81 -8.43
CA LEU A 152 5.87 82.47 -9.74
C LEU A 152 4.83 83.58 -9.92
N GLY A 153 3.59 83.36 -9.46
CA GLY A 153 2.53 84.35 -9.43
C GLY A 153 2.88 85.56 -8.59
N THR A 154 3.47 85.35 -7.40
CA THR A 154 3.96 86.41 -6.51
C THR A 154 5.09 87.21 -7.17
N VAL A 155 6.06 86.54 -7.80
CA VAL A 155 7.16 87.21 -8.54
C VAL A 155 6.61 88.05 -9.70
N ALA A 156 5.67 87.53 -10.48
CA ALA A 156 5.03 88.27 -11.58
C ALA A 156 4.23 89.48 -11.07
N GLY A 157 3.56 89.34 -9.92
CA GLY A 157 2.89 90.45 -9.22
C GLY A 157 3.87 91.56 -8.84
N PHE A 158 4.97 91.19 -8.19
CA PHE A 158 6.03 92.12 -7.80
C PHE A 158 6.65 92.82 -9.02
N MET A 159 6.98 92.09 -10.09
CA MET A 159 7.52 92.68 -11.33
C MET A 159 6.58 93.73 -11.93
N HIS A 160 5.27 93.48 -11.90
CA HIS A 160 4.26 94.41 -12.38
C HIS A 160 4.19 95.68 -11.53
N GLU A 161 4.21 95.54 -10.21
CA GLU A 161 4.25 96.68 -9.28
C GLU A 161 5.53 97.52 -9.47
N LEU A 162 6.66 96.87 -9.72
CA LEU A 162 7.95 97.54 -9.98
C LEU A 162 7.91 98.34 -11.29
N GLU A 163 7.28 97.83 -12.35
CA GLU A 163 7.05 98.58 -13.59
C GLU A 163 6.16 99.80 -13.38
N LEU A 164 5.09 99.67 -12.59
CA LEU A 164 4.22 100.78 -12.22
C LEU A 164 4.97 101.85 -11.41
N GLY A 165 5.80 101.44 -10.45
CA GLY A 165 6.58 102.35 -9.61
C GLY A 165 7.68 103.12 -10.35
N LEU A 166 8.28 102.52 -11.39
CA LEU A 166 9.31 103.18 -12.21
C LEU A 166 8.75 104.06 -13.34
N GLY A 167 7.42 104.15 -13.49
CA GLY A 167 6.79 104.89 -14.59
C GLY A 167 7.10 104.29 -15.97
N LEU A 168 7.57 103.04 -16.02
CA LEU A 168 7.79 102.28 -17.24
C LEU A 168 6.44 101.71 -17.72
N GLY A 169 5.50 102.61 -18.00
CA GLY A 169 4.21 102.25 -18.54
C GLY A 169 4.40 101.40 -19.80
N SER A 170 3.86 100.19 -19.76
CA SER A 170 4.01 99.15 -20.78
C SER A 170 3.66 99.70 -22.17
N ARG A 171 4.68 100.15 -22.92
CA ARG A 171 4.51 100.77 -24.25
C ARG A 171 4.27 99.72 -25.36
N GLY A 172 4.18 98.44 -24.98
CA GLY A 172 3.89 97.31 -25.87
C GLY A 172 3.01 96.28 -25.17
N ARG A 173 2.15 95.62 -25.94
CA ARG A 173 1.07 94.71 -25.49
C ARG A 173 1.49 93.54 -24.58
N ASP A 174 2.79 93.28 -24.42
CA ASP A 174 3.31 92.12 -23.67
C ASP A 174 4.75 92.37 -23.15
N GLY A 175 5.07 93.61 -22.77
CA GLY A 175 6.43 94.19 -22.84
C GLY A 175 7.60 93.44 -22.21
N ARG A 176 7.39 92.60 -21.19
CA ARG A 176 8.47 91.81 -20.55
C ARG A 176 8.08 90.37 -20.22
N GLY A 177 6.99 89.86 -20.80
CA GLY A 177 6.50 88.50 -20.53
C GLY A 177 5.91 88.31 -19.12
N ILE A 178 5.59 89.39 -18.40
CA ILE A 178 4.92 89.33 -17.09
C ILE A 178 3.55 88.65 -17.19
N GLU A 179 2.78 88.94 -18.24
CA GLU A 179 1.51 88.24 -18.49
C GLU A 179 1.72 86.75 -18.77
N ARG A 180 2.81 86.39 -19.45
CA ARG A 180 3.17 84.98 -19.69
C ARG A 180 3.55 84.26 -18.40
N LEU A 181 4.28 84.92 -17.50
CA LEU A 181 4.59 84.39 -16.18
C LEU A 181 3.34 84.22 -15.33
N ARG A 182 2.43 85.20 -15.33
CA ARG A 182 1.16 85.11 -14.62
C ARG A 182 0.26 84.02 -15.20
N ALA A 183 0.23 83.87 -16.52
CA ALA A 183 -0.49 82.79 -17.20
C ALA A 183 0.13 81.41 -16.92
N ALA A 184 1.46 81.30 -16.86
CA ALA A 184 2.17 80.06 -16.49
C ALA A 184 1.91 79.68 -15.02
N ALA A 185 2.00 80.65 -14.11
CA ALA A 185 1.66 80.50 -12.70
C ALA A 185 0.23 79.99 -12.51
N ALA A 186 -0.75 80.60 -13.20
CA ALA A 186 -2.14 80.18 -13.16
C ALA A 186 -2.35 78.76 -13.72
N ARG A 187 -1.59 78.35 -14.75
CA ARG A 187 -1.64 76.97 -15.28
C ARG A 187 -1.07 75.95 -14.30
N LEU A 188 0.02 76.29 -13.61
CA LEU A 188 0.63 75.43 -12.60
C LEU A 188 -0.23 75.32 -11.34
N GLU A 189 -0.87 76.41 -10.91
CA GLU A 189 -1.77 76.42 -9.74
C GLU A 189 -3.09 75.66 -10.01
N GLN A 190 -3.65 75.82 -11.21
CA GLN A 190 -4.80 75.02 -11.66
C GLN A 190 -4.45 73.54 -11.88
N GLY A 191 -3.16 73.19 -11.77
CA GLY A 191 -2.65 71.82 -11.79
C GLY A 191 -3.14 71.06 -13.01
N ASP A 192 -2.73 71.48 -14.20
CA ASP A 192 -2.93 70.84 -15.51
C ASP A 192 -4.20 69.96 -15.68
N SER A 193 -5.32 70.37 -15.07
CA SER A 193 -6.59 69.63 -14.99
C SER A 193 -7.28 69.46 -16.35
N LYS A 194 -6.62 69.90 -17.43
CA LYS A 194 -7.06 69.71 -18.81
C LYS A 194 -6.44 68.49 -19.49
N ALA A 195 -5.33 67.95 -18.99
CA ALA A 195 -4.70 66.76 -19.57
C ALA A 195 -5.46 65.45 -19.24
N ASP A 196 -6.08 65.37 -18.06
CA ASP A 196 -6.70 64.13 -17.55
C ASP A 196 -8.15 63.90 -18.00
N LYS A 197 -8.77 64.86 -18.70
CA LYS A 197 -10.17 64.76 -19.17
C LYS A 197 -10.34 64.17 -20.58
N LYS A 198 -9.25 63.72 -21.21
CA LYS A 198 -9.25 63.22 -22.60
C LYS A 198 -8.88 61.74 -22.75
N SER A 199 -8.68 61.00 -21.66
CA SER A 199 -8.47 59.55 -21.69
C SER A 199 -9.61 58.83 -20.97
#